data_AF-A0A2A8HNC5-F1
#
_entry.id   AF-A0A2A8HNC5-F1
#
_cell.length_a   1.000
_cell.length_b   1.000
_cell.length_c   1.000
_cell.angle_alpha   90.00
_cell.angle_beta   90.00
_cell.angle_gamma   90.00
#
_symmetry.space_group_name_H-M   'P 1'
#
loop_
_entity.id
_entity.type
_entity.pdbx_description
1 polymer ?
#
loop_
_entity_poly.entity_id
_entity_poly.type
_entity_poly.pdbx_seq_one_letter_code
_entity_poly.pdbx_strand_id
1 'polypeptide(L)'
;MIEVAPEKLGFLREQLETPEFTGHVVWALYNDPDLPEISGKTQIGAELAVKYGIVDKEGRRPPSYRDTHSVVPFDYYPLITR
;
A
#
# COMPACT_ATOMS: atom_id res chain seq x y z
N MET A 1 -15.09 -8.40 -9.94
CA MET A 1 -15.66 -7.03 -10.00
C MET A 1 -15.52 -6.43 -11.40
N ILE A 2 -14.31 -6.27 -11.93
CA ILE A 2 -14.08 -5.63 -13.24
C ILE A 2 -14.75 -6.39 -14.39
N GLU A 3 -14.77 -7.72 -14.34
CA GLU A 3 -15.43 -8.57 -15.34
C GLU A 3 -16.95 -8.35 -15.43
N VAL A 4 -17.58 -7.83 -14.37
CA VAL A 4 -19.03 -7.60 -14.32
C VAL A 4 -19.44 -6.34 -15.08
N ALA A 5 -18.54 -5.35 -15.21
CA ALA A 5 -18.81 -4.09 -15.92
C ALA A 5 -17.50 -3.52 -16.52
N PRO A 6 -16.96 -4.16 -17.57
CA PRO A 6 -15.65 -3.82 -18.10
C PRO A 6 -15.59 -2.43 -18.71
N GLU A 7 -16.68 -1.93 -19.32
CA GLU A 7 -16.73 -0.58 -19.90
C GLU A 7 -16.67 0.53 -18.84
N LYS A 8 -17.07 0.24 -17.60
CA LYS A 8 -17.04 1.20 -16.49
C LYS A 8 -15.80 1.06 -15.61
N LEU A 9 -15.34 -0.18 -15.39
CA LEU A 9 -14.31 -0.48 -14.39
C LEU A 9 -12.96 -0.86 -15.02
N GLY A 10 -12.88 -0.94 -16.34
CA GLY A 10 -11.68 -1.40 -17.05
C GLY A 10 -10.42 -0.60 -16.70
N PHE A 11 -10.56 0.71 -16.49
CA PHE A 11 -9.46 1.61 -16.12
C PHE A 11 -8.82 1.26 -14.77
N LEU A 12 -9.54 0.56 -13.88
CA LEU A 12 -9.02 0.17 -12.57
C LEU A 12 -8.03 -0.99 -12.65
N ARG A 13 -7.97 -1.76 -13.75
CA ARG A 13 -7.06 -2.91 -13.86
C ARG A 13 -5.60 -2.55 -13.63
N GLU A 14 -5.19 -1.37 -14.07
CA GLU A 14 -3.83 -0.86 -13.94
C GLU A 14 -3.57 -0.22 -12.57
N GLN A 15 -4.63 0.15 -11.85
CA GLN A 15 -4.56 0.82 -10.54
C GLN A 15 -4.71 -0.14 -9.36
N LEU A 16 -5.30 -1.32 -9.59
CA LEU A 16 -5.56 -2.30 -8.54
C LEU A 16 -4.39 -3.26 -8.36
N GLU A 17 -3.97 -3.40 -7.11
CA GLU A 17 -3.11 -4.48 -6.63
C GLU A 17 -3.91 -5.75 -6.34
N THR A 18 -3.22 -6.89 -6.26
CA THR A 18 -3.85 -8.13 -5.77
C THR A 18 -4.03 -8.09 -4.24
N PRO A 19 -5.07 -8.74 -3.69
CA PRO A 19 -5.20 -8.87 -2.23
C PRO A 19 -4.00 -9.53 -1.56
N GLU A 20 -3.36 -10.48 -2.24
CA GLU A 20 -2.16 -11.19 -1.78
C GLU A 20 -0.99 -10.23 -1.60
N PHE A 21 -0.80 -9.27 -2.53
CA PHE A 21 0.24 -8.25 -2.41
C PHE A 21 0.11 -7.45 -1.11
N THR A 22 -1.09 -6.94 -0.82
CA THR A 22 -1.34 -6.22 0.44
C THR A 22 -1.02 -7.10 1.66
N GLY A 23 -1.44 -8.37 1.61
CA GLY A 23 -1.15 -9.35 2.67
C GLY A 23 0.36 -9.55 2.89
N HIS A 24 1.14 -9.68 1.82
CA HIS A 24 2.59 -9.81 1.90
C HIS A 24 3.27 -8.56 2.49
N VAL A 25 2.80 -7.37 2.11
CA VAL A 25 3.30 -6.11 2.67
C VAL A 25 3.05 -6.03 4.18
N VAL A 26 1.84 -6.37 4.63
CA VAL A 26 1.50 -6.40 6.06
C VAL A 26 2.33 -7.44 6.81
N TRP A 27 2.53 -8.62 6.22
CA TRP A 27 3.38 -9.67 6.80
C TRP A 27 4.84 -9.22 6.96
N ALA A 28 5.40 -8.56 5.95
CA ALA A 28 6.77 -8.05 6.03
C ALA A 28 6.90 -6.92 7.05
N LEU A 29 5.93 -5.99 7.10
CA LEU A 29 5.87 -4.94 8.11
C LEU A 29 5.83 -5.52 9.53
N TYR A 30 5.02 -6.56 9.75
CA TYR A 30 4.94 -7.22 11.06
C TYR A 30 6.27 -7.83 11.52
N ASN A 31 7.11 -8.27 10.58
CA ASN A 31 8.42 -8.85 10.87
C ASN A 31 9.58 -7.82 10.82
N ASP A 32 9.28 -6.53 10.63
CA ASP A 32 10.29 -5.49 10.56
C ASP A 32 10.94 -5.29 11.95
N PRO A 33 12.28 -5.36 12.08
CA PRO A 33 12.96 -5.11 13.35
C PRO A 33 12.70 -3.70 13.90
N ASP A 34 12.42 -2.72 13.02
CA ASP A 34 12.11 -1.33 13.36
C ASP A 34 10.59 -1.07 13.42
N LEU A 35 9.77 -2.11 13.63
CA LEU A 35 8.32 -1.98 13.76
C LEU A 35 7.88 -0.98 14.86
N PRO A 36 8.54 -0.88 16.04
CA PRO A 36 8.19 0.12 17.05
C PRO A 36 8.24 1.56 16.53
N GLU A 37 9.20 1.88 15.65
CA GLU A 37 9.41 3.22 15.07
C GLU A 37 8.37 3.57 14.00
N ILE A 38 7.81 2.55 13.36
CA ILE A 38 6.82 2.65 12.27
C ILE A 38 5.39 2.64 12.84
N SER A 39 5.20 1.99 13.98
CA SER A 39 3.89 1.82 14.64
C SER A 39 3.23 3.15 14.98
N GLY A 40 1.90 3.21 14.83
CA GLY A 40 1.10 4.40 15.10
C GLY A 40 1.09 5.45 13.97
N LYS A 41 1.74 5.17 12.84
CA LYS A 41 1.78 6.05 11.66
C LYS A 41 1.03 5.45 10.49
N THR A 42 0.41 6.31 9.68
CA THR A 42 -0.15 5.89 8.39
C THR A 42 1.00 5.64 7.40
N GLN A 43 0.99 4.49 6.76
CA GLN A 43 2.00 4.09 5.77
C GLN A 43 1.38 3.91 4.39
N ILE A 44 2.17 4.14 3.34
CA ILE A 44 1.78 3.85 1.95
C ILE A 44 2.29 2.44 1.61
N GLY A 45 1.37 1.53 1.29
CA GLY A 45 1.70 0.12 1.02
C GLY A 45 2.71 -0.06 -0.13
N ALA A 46 2.59 0.72 -1.20
CA ALA A 46 3.55 0.72 -2.30
C ALA A 46 4.98 1.12 -1.88
N GLU A 47 5.13 2.07 -0.97
CA GLU A 47 6.45 2.50 -0.45
C GLU A 47 7.06 1.40 0.44
N LEU A 48 6.23 0.74 1.27
CA LEU A 48 6.65 -0.42 2.06
C LEU A 48 7.02 -1.62 1.17
N ALA A 49 6.27 -1.87 0.10
CA ALA A 49 6.59 -2.93 -0.84
C ALA A 49 7.98 -2.73 -1.47
N VAL A 50 8.32 -1.49 -1.83
CA VAL A 50 9.67 -1.14 -2.31
C VAL A 50 10.71 -1.38 -1.20
N LYS A 51 10.46 -0.94 0.04
CA LYS A 51 11.35 -1.16 1.19
C LYS A 51 11.67 -2.64 1.39
N TYR A 52 10.65 -3.50 1.30
CA TYR A 52 10.77 -4.94 1.56
C TYR A 52 11.08 -5.78 0.31
N GLY A 53 11.21 -5.16 -0.87
CA GLY A 53 11.46 -5.88 -2.13
C GLY A 53 10.28 -6.75 -2.58
N ILE A 54 9.06 -6.41 -2.19
CA ILE A 54 7.83 -7.13 -2.54
C ILE A 54 7.33 -6.62 -3.90
N VAL A 55 6.91 -7.56 -4.75
CA VAL A 55 6.38 -7.28 -6.09
C VAL A 55 5.00 -7.93 -6.20
N ASP A 56 4.06 -7.24 -6.84
CA ASP A 56 2.72 -7.77 -7.10
C ASP A 56 2.77 -8.82 -8.24
N LYS A 57 1.65 -9.51 -8.44
CA LYS A 57 1.46 -10.52 -9.49
C LYS A 57 1.98 -10.03 -10.84
N GLU A 58 2.59 -10.94 -11.60
CA GLU A 58 3.16 -10.68 -12.94
C GLU A 58 4.27 -9.61 -12.94
N GLY A 59 4.94 -9.41 -11.80
CA GLY A 59 6.06 -8.49 -11.70
C GLY A 59 5.65 -7.02 -11.59
N ARG A 60 4.36 -6.75 -11.37
CA ARG A 60 3.84 -5.38 -11.27
C ARG A 60 4.33 -4.69 -10.01
N ARG A 61 4.58 -3.39 -10.11
CA ARG A 61 4.94 -2.52 -8.98
C ARG A 61 3.92 -1.38 -8.91
N PRO A 62 2.94 -1.46 -7.99
CA PRO A 62 2.00 -0.37 -7.80
C PRO A 62 2.76 0.93 -7.49
N PRO A 63 2.43 2.07 -8.14
CA PRO A 63 3.08 3.33 -7.86
C PRO A 63 2.71 3.84 -6.46
N SER A 64 3.54 4.70 -5.87
CA SER A 64 3.15 5.37 -4.63
C SER A 64 1.94 6.27 -4.87
N TYR A 65 1.00 6.28 -3.93
CA TYR A 65 -0.09 7.26 -3.95
C TYR A 65 0.42 8.68 -3.77
N ARG A 66 1.58 8.86 -3.16
CA ARG A 66 2.27 10.14 -3.12
C ARG A 66 2.54 10.69 -4.51
N ASP A 67 3.03 9.85 -5.42
CA ASP A 67 3.40 10.27 -6.78
C ASP A 67 2.17 10.48 -7.67
N THR A 68 1.13 9.66 -7.49
CA THR A 68 -0.06 9.68 -8.35
C THR A 68 -1.12 10.68 -7.92
N HIS A 69 -1.28 10.89 -6.61
CA HIS A 69 -2.36 11.72 -6.04
C HIS A 69 -1.83 12.86 -5.16
N SER A 70 -0.52 13.05 -5.08
CA SER A 70 0.12 14.06 -4.20
C SER A 70 -0.32 13.93 -2.73
N VAL A 71 -0.70 12.72 -2.31
CA VAL A 71 -1.10 12.47 -0.92
C VAL A 71 0.11 12.25 -0.05
N VAL A 72 0.05 12.78 1.17
CA VAL A 72 1.04 12.55 2.20
C VAL A 72 0.32 12.02 3.44
N PRO A 73 0.82 10.95 4.10
CA PRO A 73 0.28 10.52 5.37
C PRO A 73 0.26 11.69 6.37
N PHE A 74 -0.84 11.85 7.10
CA PHE A 74 -0.93 12.85 8.15
C PHE A 74 -0.08 12.42 9.35
N ASP A 75 0.68 13.35 9.91
CA ASP A 75 1.31 13.19 11.22
C ASP A 75 0.26 13.44 12.31
N TYR A 76 -0.12 12.38 13.02
CA TYR A 76 -1.05 12.49 14.13
C TYR A 76 -0.34 13.04 15.38
N TYR A 77 -0.98 14.02 16.03
CA TYR A 77 -0.43 14.64 17.24
C TYR A 77 -0.38 13.63 18.41
N PRO A 78 0.73 13.60 19.19
CA PRO A 78 0.96 12.60 20.23
C PRO A 78 0.01 12.68 21.43
N LEU A 79 -0.77 13.76 21.54
CA LEU A 79 -1.71 13.99 22.65
C LEU A 79 -3.09 13.36 22.43
N ILE A 80 -3.36 12.80 21.25
CA ILE A 80 -4.56 12.01 20.97
C ILE A 80 -4.17 10.55 20.96
N THR A 81 -3.93 9.99 22.16
CA THR A 81 -3.89 8.53 22.34
C THR A 81 -5.31 8.00 22.22
N ARG A 82 -5.55 7.14 21.23
CA ARG A 82 -6.81 6.43 21.03
C ARG A 82 -6.90 5.19 21.91
#